data_AF-W4M2H8-F1
#
_entry.id   AF-W4M2H8-F1
#
_cell.length_a   1.000
_cell.length_b   1.000
_cell.length_c   1.000
_cell.angle_alpha   90.00
_cell.angle_beta   90.00
_cell.angle_gamma   90.00
#
_symmetry.space_group_name_H-M   'P 1'
#
loop_
_entity.id
_entity.type
_entity.pdbx_description
1 polymer ?
#
loop_
_entity_poly.entity_id
_entity_poly.type
_entity_poly.pdbx_seq_one_letter_code
_entity_poly.pdbx_strand_id
1 'polypeptide(L)'
;IRWNVAHLIEGEVKEIHAENDAWRLTYVQDEGQPSQSITGNGLVITGPGPAKPIEIRPDGIYQRVLDGQTFWQNLDKFTDIPFGEEPIGVIGSGETAASVVIALLQNLENEIPILVMNRQGAIFSRGESYGENRVFSDPEEAGWSDFSYSDREEFIKRTDRGVFSLDSKALIDGCRHVTHMRVDVEHIKIVDEFGEDRPRVIGPYTNVQQEIPLSYVIVAVGFNPWWFTDCIHGPLKGFMLDTDHRKILERDIEYDLSLPSRQVSPKLFVPMLAGYAQGPGFPNLSCLGNLSDRILGAYVTAP
;
A
#
# COMPACT_ATOMS: atom_id res chain seq x y z
N ILE A 1 -36.50 9.47 -5.41
CA ILE A 1 -35.44 8.82 -4.61
C ILE A 1 -34.82 9.93 -3.76
N ARG A 2 -35.09 9.95 -2.45
CA ARG A 2 -34.39 10.87 -1.55
C ARG A 2 -33.00 10.29 -1.37
N TRP A 3 -31.98 11.00 -1.85
CA TRP A 3 -30.60 10.68 -1.51
C TRP A 3 -30.49 10.82 0.02
N ASN A 4 -30.36 9.71 0.73
CA ASN A 4 -30.02 9.75 2.15
C ASN A 4 -28.64 10.42 2.24
N VAL A 5 -28.55 11.46 3.07
CA VAL A 5 -27.30 12.16 3.35
C VAL A 5 -26.34 11.13 3.96
N ALA A 6 -25.14 11.01 3.41
CA ALA A 6 -24.10 10.20 4.02
C ALA A 6 -23.78 10.78 5.41
N HIS A 7 -23.94 9.97 6.45
CA HIS A 7 -23.57 10.35 7.80
C HIS A 7 -22.05 10.23 7.96
N LEU A 8 -21.36 11.36 7.97
CA LEU A 8 -19.92 11.44 8.23
C LEU A 8 -19.66 11.63 9.73
N ILE A 9 -18.75 10.84 10.27
CA ILE A 9 -18.24 10.97 11.64
C ILE A 9 -16.72 11.10 11.53
N GLU A 10 -16.18 12.20 12.06
CA GLU A 10 -14.74 12.38 12.18
C GLU A 10 -14.25 11.69 13.46
N GLY A 11 -13.31 10.77 13.32
CA GLY A 11 -12.69 10.04 14.42
C GLY A 11 -11.87 8.84 13.96
N GLU A 12 -10.94 8.39 14.80
CA GLU A 12 -10.10 7.23 14.55
C GLU A 12 -10.71 5.97 15.16
N VAL A 13 -10.96 4.94 14.34
CA VAL A 13 -11.44 3.64 14.80
C VAL A 13 -10.32 2.95 15.59
N LYS A 14 -10.60 2.62 16.85
CA LYS A 14 -9.66 1.94 17.75
C LYS A 14 -9.98 0.46 17.89
N GLU A 15 -11.27 0.10 17.92
CA GLU A 15 -11.71 -1.28 18.09
C GLU A 15 -12.86 -1.64 17.17
N ILE A 16 -12.87 -2.89 16.72
CA ILE A 16 -13.86 -3.50 15.85
C ILE A 16 -14.23 -4.85 16.47
N HIS A 17 -15.50 -4.99 16.87
CA HIS A 17 -16.04 -6.21 17.46
C HIS A 17 -17.19 -6.75 16.63
N ALA A 18 -17.20 -8.07 16.41
CA ALA A 18 -18.36 -8.78 15.92
C ALA A 18 -19.27 -9.12 17.10
N GLU A 19 -20.52 -8.65 17.08
CA GLU A 19 -21.50 -8.86 18.13
C GLU A 19 -22.82 -9.37 17.55
N ASN A 20 -23.12 -10.64 17.75
CA ASN A 20 -24.28 -11.31 17.16
C ASN A 20 -24.28 -11.13 15.62
N ASP A 21 -25.30 -10.43 15.09
CA ASP A 21 -25.49 -10.14 13.66
C ASP A 21 -25.11 -8.69 13.27
N ALA A 22 -24.29 -8.02 14.09
CA ALA A 22 -23.80 -6.67 13.83
C ALA A 22 -22.32 -6.47 14.18
N TRP A 23 -21.72 -5.46 13.56
CA TRP A 23 -20.43 -4.91 13.93
C TRP A 23 -20.62 -3.78 14.93
N ARG A 24 -19.77 -3.73 15.95
CA ARG A 24 -19.59 -2.56 16.81
C ARG A 24 -18.21 -1.96 16.55
N LEU A 25 -18.18 -0.68 16.21
CA LEU A 25 -16.96 0.10 16.09
C LEU A 25 -16.84 1.01 17.31
N THR A 26 -15.67 1.05 17.91
CA THR A 26 -15.28 2.03 18.92
C THR A 26 -14.29 3.00 18.29
N TYR A 27 -14.55 4.31 18.39
CA TYR A 27 -13.70 5.35 17.83
C TYR A 27 -13.47 6.49 18.82
N VAL A 28 -12.44 7.29 18.55
CA VAL A 28 -12.08 8.48 19.33
C VAL A 28 -11.99 9.67 18.37
N GLN A 29 -12.65 10.79 18.70
CA GLN A 29 -12.64 11.97 17.83
C GLN A 29 -11.30 12.73 17.90
N ASP A 30 -10.82 12.97 19.12
CA ASP A 30 -9.55 13.63 19.41
C ASP A 30 -8.82 12.92 20.55
N GLU A 31 -7.50 12.98 20.58
CA GLU A 31 -6.71 12.44 21.69
C GLU A 31 -7.19 13.02 23.04
N GLY A 32 -7.51 12.12 23.98
CA GLY A 32 -8.00 12.47 25.32
C GLY A 32 -9.52 12.62 25.45
N GLN A 33 -10.29 12.55 24.36
CA GLN A 33 -11.75 12.46 24.42
C GLN A 33 -12.21 11.03 24.78
N PRO A 34 -13.39 10.87 25.41
CA PRO A 34 -13.94 9.55 25.68
C PRO A 34 -14.24 8.82 24.37
N SER A 35 -14.04 7.51 24.36
CA SER A 35 -14.39 6.68 23.22
C SER A 35 -15.91 6.65 23.00
N GLN A 36 -16.30 6.65 21.73
CA GLN A 36 -17.69 6.55 21.29
C GLN A 36 -17.87 5.25 20.50
N SER A 37 -19.12 4.80 20.36
CA SER A 37 -19.42 3.58 19.61
C SER A 37 -20.55 3.76 18.61
N ILE A 38 -20.46 3.02 17.51
CA ILE A 38 -21.51 2.90 16.49
C ILE A 38 -21.67 1.42 16.12
N THR A 39 -22.88 1.04 15.74
CA THR A 39 -23.19 -0.33 15.32
C THR A 39 -23.76 -0.35 13.90
N GLY A 40 -23.55 -1.46 13.19
CA GLY A 40 -24.07 -1.65 11.84
C GLY A 40 -24.07 -3.12 11.41
N ASN A 41 -24.95 -3.50 10.48
CA ASN A 41 -25.07 -4.89 10.00
C ASN A 41 -24.03 -5.28 8.94
N GLY A 42 -23.17 -4.34 8.55
CA GLY A 42 -22.10 -4.52 7.59
C GLY A 42 -20.96 -3.57 7.88
N LEU A 43 -19.74 -4.01 7.60
CA LEU A 43 -18.55 -3.21 7.77
C LEU A 43 -17.75 -3.24 6.47
N VAL A 44 -17.51 -2.08 5.87
CA VAL A 44 -16.62 -1.93 4.73
C VAL A 44 -15.32 -1.33 5.25
N ILE A 45 -14.22 -2.06 5.12
CA ILE A 45 -12.89 -1.52 5.35
C ILE A 45 -12.44 -0.83 4.06
N THR A 46 -11.73 0.29 4.18
CA THR A 46 -11.21 1.04 3.04
C THR A 46 -9.79 1.52 3.29
N GLY A 47 -9.11 1.96 2.22
CA GLY A 47 -7.79 2.57 2.29
C GLY A 47 -6.64 1.54 2.27
N PRO A 48 -5.43 2.00 1.91
CA PRO A 48 -4.28 1.12 1.72
C PRO A 48 -3.61 0.67 3.04
N GLY A 49 -3.99 1.31 4.17
CA GLY A 49 -3.31 1.14 5.45
C GLY A 49 -2.04 2.00 5.57
N PRO A 50 -1.30 1.87 6.68
CA PRO A 50 -0.03 2.56 6.88
C PRO A 50 1.04 1.99 5.94
N ALA A 51 2.08 2.77 5.69
CA ALA A 51 3.25 2.31 4.95
C ALA A 51 3.84 1.06 5.61
N LYS A 52 4.28 0.10 4.81
CA LYS A 52 4.95 -1.10 5.35
C LYS A 52 6.27 -0.68 5.99
N PRO A 53 6.51 -1.02 7.26
CA PRO A 53 7.77 -0.68 7.91
C PRO A 53 8.91 -1.52 7.32
N ILE A 54 10.08 -0.89 7.23
CA ILE A 54 11.36 -1.59 7.18
C ILE A 54 11.99 -1.41 8.56
N GLU A 55 12.55 -2.46 9.13
CA GLU A 55 13.20 -2.39 10.44
C GLU A 55 14.33 -1.36 10.41
N ILE A 56 14.38 -0.49 11.43
CA ILE A 56 15.44 0.51 11.59
C ILE A 56 16.24 0.14 12.84
N ARG A 57 17.57 0.20 12.76
CA ARG A 57 18.48 -0.17 13.85
C ARG A 57 19.47 0.96 14.15
N PRO A 58 19.56 1.45 15.40
CA PRO A 58 18.72 1.09 16.54
C PRO A 58 17.27 1.58 16.37
N ASP A 59 16.36 1.09 17.23
CA ASP A 59 14.97 1.53 17.22
C ASP A 59 14.88 3.03 17.52
N GLY A 60 14.15 3.77 16.70
CA GLY A 60 14.02 5.21 16.84
C GLY A 60 13.30 5.86 15.67
N ILE A 61 13.09 7.17 15.78
CA ILE A 61 12.56 8.02 14.70
C ILE A 61 13.72 8.90 14.21
N TYR A 62 14.04 8.79 12.93
CA TYR A 62 15.21 9.45 12.34
C TYR A 62 14.81 10.39 11.22
N GLN A 63 15.31 11.63 11.25
CA GLN A 63 14.90 12.67 10.30
C GLN A 63 15.30 12.39 8.85
N ARG A 64 16.30 11.51 8.65
CA ARG A 64 16.82 11.10 7.34
C ARG A 64 16.19 9.80 6.82
N VAL A 65 15.27 9.19 7.58
CA VAL A 65 14.48 8.03 7.17
C VAL A 65 13.03 8.46 7.03
N LEU A 66 12.52 8.44 5.80
CA LEU A 66 11.17 8.87 5.46
C LEU A 66 10.43 7.72 4.78
N ASP A 67 9.12 7.85 4.66
CA ASP A 67 8.26 7.01 3.85
C ASP A 67 7.51 7.84 2.79
N GLY A 68 6.70 7.18 1.98
CA GLY A 68 5.90 7.84 0.94
C GLY A 68 4.93 8.92 1.44
N GLN A 69 4.65 9.01 2.75
CA GLN A 69 3.77 10.02 3.34
C GLN A 69 4.59 11.16 3.96
N THR A 70 5.52 10.83 4.85
CA THR A 70 6.38 11.78 5.57
C THR A 70 7.33 12.52 4.62
N PHE A 71 7.69 11.94 3.47
CA PHE A 71 8.44 12.64 2.42
C PHE A 71 7.78 13.95 1.99
N TRP A 72 6.48 13.94 1.66
CA TRP A 72 5.77 15.13 1.19
C TRP A 72 5.64 16.22 2.25
N GLN A 73 5.59 15.82 3.53
CA GLN A 73 5.55 16.75 4.66
C GLN A 73 6.90 17.43 4.92
N ASN A 74 7.98 16.92 4.32
CA ASN A 74 9.36 17.35 4.55
C ASN A 74 10.07 17.65 3.21
N LEU A 75 9.32 18.04 2.18
CA LEU A 75 9.83 18.25 0.83
C LEU A 75 10.89 19.37 0.77
N ASP A 76 10.76 20.36 1.65
CA ASP A 76 11.67 21.49 1.84
C ASP A 76 13.10 21.06 2.22
N LYS A 77 13.27 19.86 2.80
CA LYS A 77 14.60 19.30 3.11
C LYS A 77 15.40 18.93 1.85
N PHE A 78 14.75 18.84 0.69
CA PHE A 78 15.33 18.36 -0.56
C PHE A 78 15.62 19.49 -1.56
N THR A 79 15.66 20.74 -1.11
CA THR A 79 16.05 21.88 -1.97
C THR A 79 17.58 22.06 -1.99
N ASP A 80 18.16 22.32 -0.81
CA ASP A 80 19.55 22.77 -0.65
C ASP A 80 20.48 21.68 -0.09
N ILE A 81 20.42 20.45 -0.64
CA ILE A 81 21.34 19.39 -0.24
C ILE A 81 22.75 19.69 -0.78
N PRO A 82 23.80 19.71 0.08
CA PRO A 82 25.16 20.04 -0.35
C PRO A 82 25.69 19.13 -1.46
N PHE A 83 26.44 19.71 -2.40
CA PHE A 83 27.13 18.94 -3.43
C PHE A 83 28.16 17.97 -2.82
N GLY A 84 28.24 16.75 -3.37
CA GLY A 84 29.15 15.71 -2.90
C GLY A 84 28.61 14.88 -1.73
N GLU A 85 27.37 15.12 -1.30
CA GLU A 85 26.65 14.25 -0.38
C GLU A 85 26.45 12.83 -0.94
N GLU A 86 26.29 11.87 -0.02
CA GLU A 86 25.92 10.51 -0.37
C GLU A 86 24.57 10.47 -1.11
N PRO A 87 24.29 9.46 -1.94
CA PRO A 87 23.05 9.37 -2.71
C PRO A 87 21.80 9.44 -1.83
N ILE A 88 20.71 9.93 -2.41
CA ILE A 88 19.37 9.79 -1.83
C ILE A 88 18.82 8.43 -2.28
N GLY A 89 18.50 7.58 -1.31
CA GLY A 89 17.98 6.24 -1.59
C GLY A 89 16.46 6.21 -1.63
N VAL A 90 15.88 5.58 -2.64
CA VAL A 90 14.43 5.30 -2.71
C VAL A 90 14.24 3.80 -2.78
N ILE A 91 13.57 3.22 -1.78
CA ILE A 91 13.33 1.76 -1.73
C ILE A 91 11.93 1.48 -2.27
N GLY A 92 11.84 0.86 -3.45
CA GLY A 92 10.58 0.52 -4.08
C GLY A 92 10.63 0.59 -5.60
N SER A 93 9.61 0.04 -6.24
CA SER A 93 9.45 0.07 -7.70
C SER A 93 8.02 0.36 -8.15
N GLY A 94 7.13 0.79 -7.25
CA GLY A 94 5.75 1.19 -7.58
C GLY A 94 5.59 2.71 -7.76
N GLU A 95 4.35 3.14 -8.01
CA GLU A 95 3.99 4.56 -8.23
C GLU A 95 4.44 5.50 -7.11
N THR A 96 4.41 5.07 -5.85
CA THR A 96 4.93 5.87 -4.73
C THR A 96 6.42 6.18 -4.91
N ALA A 97 7.23 5.19 -5.30
CA ALA A 97 8.65 5.39 -5.55
C ALA A 97 8.87 6.29 -6.78
N ALA A 98 8.11 6.08 -7.85
CA ALA A 98 8.17 6.92 -9.06
C ALA A 98 7.90 8.40 -8.74
N SER A 99 6.84 8.65 -7.98
CA SER A 99 6.42 9.99 -7.59
C SER A 99 7.47 10.68 -6.71
N VAL A 100 8.07 9.95 -5.77
CA VAL A 100 9.19 10.45 -4.95
C VAL A 100 10.39 10.81 -5.82
N VAL A 101 10.80 9.92 -6.74
CA VAL A 101 11.95 10.18 -7.63
C VAL A 101 11.72 11.41 -8.50
N ILE A 102 10.53 11.55 -9.10
CA ILE A 102 10.17 12.72 -9.91
C ILE A 102 10.19 13.99 -9.06
N ALA A 103 9.62 13.96 -7.85
CA ALA A 103 9.64 15.10 -6.94
C ALA A 103 11.06 15.49 -6.54
N LEU A 104 11.94 14.53 -6.27
CA LEU A 104 13.36 14.81 -6.00
C LEU A 104 14.03 15.49 -7.19
N LEU A 105 13.84 14.95 -8.40
CA LEU A 105 14.38 15.54 -9.64
C LEU A 105 13.89 16.96 -9.90
N GLN A 106 12.70 17.31 -9.41
CA GLN A 106 12.10 18.64 -9.57
C GLN A 106 12.50 19.64 -8.48
N ASN A 107 12.81 19.18 -7.26
CA ASN A 107 13.06 20.06 -6.11
C ASN A 107 14.55 20.25 -5.79
N LEU A 108 15.43 19.31 -6.15
CA LEU A 108 16.86 19.42 -5.87
C LEU A 108 17.50 20.52 -6.72
N GLU A 109 18.16 21.50 -6.09
CA GLU A 109 18.95 22.51 -6.79
C GLU A 109 20.29 21.96 -7.30
N ASN A 110 20.85 20.98 -6.58
CA ASN A 110 22.10 20.31 -6.92
C ASN A 110 21.86 18.94 -7.54
N GLU A 111 22.74 18.50 -8.45
CA GLU A 111 22.69 17.17 -9.07
C GLU A 111 23.16 16.06 -8.09
N ILE A 112 22.38 15.83 -7.03
CA ILE A 112 22.63 14.74 -6.07
C ILE A 112 22.20 13.41 -6.70
N PRO A 113 23.03 12.34 -6.65
CA PRO A 113 22.62 11.03 -7.16
C PRO A 113 21.40 10.48 -6.42
N ILE A 114 20.45 9.93 -7.19
CA ILE A 114 19.28 9.22 -6.67
C ILE A 114 19.48 7.73 -6.95
N LEU A 115 19.45 6.91 -5.90
CA LEU A 115 19.60 5.47 -6.00
C LEU A 115 18.27 4.77 -5.71
N VAL A 116 17.64 4.21 -6.74
CA VAL A 116 16.41 3.42 -6.59
C VAL A 116 16.77 1.96 -6.33
N MET A 117 16.32 1.44 -5.21
CA MET A 117 16.59 0.09 -4.74
C MET A 117 15.32 -0.76 -4.78
N ASN A 118 15.40 -1.92 -5.44
CA ASN A 118 14.28 -2.87 -5.45
C ASN A 118 14.77 -4.32 -5.62
N ARG A 119 13.87 -5.29 -5.50
CA ARG A 119 14.21 -6.72 -5.55
C ARG A 119 14.60 -7.23 -6.94
N GLN A 120 14.27 -6.47 -7.99
CA GLN A 120 14.39 -6.88 -9.39
C GLN A 120 15.63 -6.28 -10.07
N GLY A 121 16.13 -5.14 -9.58
CA GLY A 121 17.24 -4.39 -10.18
C GLY A 121 16.89 -3.56 -11.40
N ALA A 122 15.61 -3.47 -11.75
CA ALA A 122 15.12 -2.71 -12.89
C ALA A 122 13.78 -2.04 -12.54
N ILE A 123 13.42 -1.04 -13.33
CA ILE A 123 12.09 -0.42 -13.32
C ILE A 123 11.33 -0.95 -14.54
N PHE A 124 10.17 -1.56 -14.28
CA PHE A 124 9.24 -1.98 -15.31
C PHE A 124 8.13 -0.95 -15.46
N SER A 125 7.69 -0.74 -16.70
CA SER A 125 6.49 0.06 -16.97
C SER A 125 5.23 -0.78 -16.78
N ARG A 126 4.16 -0.11 -16.37
CA ARG A 126 2.81 -0.66 -16.33
C ARG A 126 2.35 -1.07 -17.73
N GLY A 127 1.70 -2.24 -17.83
CA GLY A 127 0.89 -2.59 -18.99
C GLY A 127 -0.41 -1.77 -19.00
N GLU A 128 -0.61 -0.93 -20.01
CA GLU A 128 -1.76 -0.01 -20.13
C GLU A 128 -2.51 -0.19 -21.47
N SER A 129 -2.48 -1.39 -22.05
CA SER A 129 -3.26 -1.67 -23.26
C SER A 129 -4.77 -1.61 -23.00
N TYR A 130 -5.57 -1.42 -24.06
CA TYR A 130 -7.04 -1.42 -23.95
C TYR A 130 -7.57 -2.69 -23.27
N GLY A 131 -7.01 -3.86 -23.61
CA GLY A 131 -7.39 -5.14 -23.02
C GLY A 131 -7.09 -5.18 -21.53
N GLU A 132 -5.89 -4.74 -21.12
CA GLU A 132 -5.49 -4.69 -19.71
C GLU A 132 -6.37 -3.72 -18.91
N ASN A 133 -6.58 -2.50 -19.41
CA ASN A 133 -7.41 -1.48 -18.76
C ASN A 133 -8.87 -1.94 -18.58
N ARG A 134 -9.40 -2.71 -19.54
CA ARG A 134 -10.73 -3.30 -19.42
C ARG A 134 -10.83 -4.26 -18.24
N VAL A 135 -9.79 -5.05 -17.92
CA VAL A 135 -9.77 -5.94 -16.74
C VAL A 135 -9.89 -5.13 -15.44
N PHE A 136 -9.35 -3.91 -15.40
CA PHE A 136 -9.48 -3.02 -14.24
C PHE A 136 -10.87 -2.39 -14.13
N SER A 137 -11.45 -1.95 -15.24
CA SER A 137 -12.76 -1.27 -15.24
C SER A 137 -13.94 -2.24 -15.10
N ASP A 138 -13.88 -3.37 -15.80
CA ASP A 138 -14.93 -4.41 -15.80
C ASP A 138 -14.30 -5.81 -15.78
N PRO A 139 -13.86 -6.28 -14.60
CA PRO A 139 -13.21 -7.59 -14.47
C PRO A 139 -14.14 -8.75 -14.83
N GLU A 140 -15.46 -8.58 -14.70
CA GLU A 140 -16.44 -9.62 -15.02
C GLU A 140 -16.61 -9.77 -16.53
N GLU A 141 -16.82 -8.66 -17.26
CA GLU A 141 -16.87 -8.68 -18.72
C GLU A 141 -15.53 -9.07 -19.35
N ALA A 142 -14.42 -8.87 -18.62
CA ALA A 142 -13.09 -9.31 -19.04
C ALA A 142 -12.78 -10.78 -18.72
N GLY A 143 -13.69 -11.51 -18.07
CA GLY A 143 -13.49 -12.93 -17.75
C GLY A 143 -12.43 -13.18 -16.67
N TRP A 144 -12.26 -12.27 -15.71
CA TRP A 144 -11.25 -12.40 -14.65
C TRP A 144 -11.37 -13.71 -13.86
N SER A 145 -12.60 -14.16 -13.61
CA SER A 145 -12.90 -15.44 -12.95
C SER A 145 -12.40 -16.66 -13.72
N ASP A 146 -12.20 -16.54 -15.04
CA ASP A 146 -11.79 -17.65 -15.90
C ASP A 146 -10.27 -17.85 -15.89
N PHE A 147 -9.51 -16.86 -15.44
CA PHE A 147 -8.05 -16.95 -15.32
C PHE A 147 -7.66 -17.87 -14.17
N SER A 148 -6.57 -18.62 -14.36
CA SER A 148 -5.95 -19.36 -13.26
C SER A 148 -5.39 -18.39 -12.22
N TYR A 149 -5.22 -18.86 -10.98
CA TYR A 149 -4.63 -18.02 -9.93
C TYR A 149 -3.24 -17.48 -10.32
N SER A 150 -2.41 -18.31 -10.96
CA SER A 150 -1.08 -17.89 -11.44
C SER A 150 -1.15 -16.83 -12.54
N ASP A 151 -2.14 -16.90 -13.43
CA ASP A 151 -2.31 -15.89 -14.49
C ASP A 151 -2.77 -14.57 -13.89
N ARG A 152 -3.67 -14.60 -12.90
CA ARG A 152 -4.10 -13.41 -12.16
C ARG A 152 -2.95 -12.76 -11.40
N GLU A 153 -2.10 -13.58 -10.78
CA GLU A 153 -0.91 -13.11 -10.07
C GLU A 153 0.07 -12.41 -11.01
N GLU A 154 0.39 -13.03 -12.13
CA GLU A 154 1.29 -12.45 -13.12
C GLU A 154 0.70 -11.19 -13.78
N PHE A 155 -0.61 -11.17 -14.04
CA PHE A 155 -1.31 -10.00 -14.54
C PHE A 155 -1.17 -8.80 -13.59
N ILE A 156 -1.54 -8.96 -12.32
CA ILE A 156 -1.46 -7.89 -11.30
C ILE A 156 -0.01 -7.41 -11.13
N LYS A 157 0.95 -8.33 -11.14
CA LYS A 157 2.37 -8.00 -11.01
C LYS A 157 2.89 -7.14 -12.16
N ARG A 158 2.36 -7.28 -13.37
CA ARG A 158 2.79 -6.48 -14.55
C ARG A 158 2.01 -5.19 -14.75
N THR A 159 0.82 -5.09 -14.16
CA THR A 159 -0.14 -4.02 -14.45
C THR A 159 -0.47 -3.15 -13.25
N ASP A 160 0.02 -3.45 -12.06
CA ASP A 160 -0.29 -2.67 -10.84
C ASP A 160 0.86 -2.68 -9.84
N ARG A 161 1.37 -3.87 -9.48
CA ARG A 161 2.32 -4.00 -8.37
C ARG A 161 3.78 -3.88 -8.81
N GLY A 162 4.44 -2.81 -8.36
CA GLY A 162 5.88 -2.65 -8.52
C GLY A 162 6.30 -2.26 -9.95
N VAL A 163 5.42 -1.54 -10.63
CA VAL A 163 5.63 -0.92 -11.93
C VAL A 163 5.50 0.61 -11.82
N PHE A 164 6.13 1.32 -12.74
CA PHE A 164 5.97 2.76 -12.94
C PHE A 164 5.03 3.01 -14.12
N SER A 165 4.31 4.12 -14.11
CA SER A 165 3.59 4.59 -15.29
C SER A 165 4.57 4.80 -16.46
N LEU A 166 4.06 4.70 -17.70
CA LEU A 166 4.86 4.91 -18.90
C LEU A 166 5.48 6.32 -18.91
N ASP A 167 4.72 7.32 -18.50
CA ASP A 167 5.17 8.72 -18.42
C ASP A 167 6.25 8.90 -17.35
N SER A 168 6.05 8.35 -16.14
CA SER A 168 7.06 8.41 -15.07
C SER A 168 8.35 7.72 -15.49
N LYS A 169 8.26 6.55 -16.14
CA LYS A 169 9.43 5.86 -16.66
C LYS A 169 10.15 6.68 -17.73
N ALA A 170 9.42 7.28 -18.68
CA ALA A 170 10.02 8.09 -19.73
C ALA A 170 10.78 9.31 -19.17
N LEU A 171 10.24 9.95 -18.13
CA LEU A 171 10.92 11.05 -17.44
C LEU A 171 12.21 10.57 -16.75
N ILE A 172 12.15 9.44 -16.04
CA ILE A 172 13.28 8.92 -15.25
C ILE A 172 14.39 8.34 -16.14
N ASP A 173 14.05 7.66 -17.23
CA ASP A 173 15.01 7.05 -18.16
C ASP A 173 15.92 8.10 -18.83
N GLY A 174 15.48 9.36 -18.90
CA GLY A 174 16.27 10.49 -19.40
C GLY A 174 17.30 11.04 -18.41
N CYS A 175 17.21 10.68 -17.13
CA CYS A 175 17.97 11.29 -16.04
C CYS A 175 19.20 10.46 -15.67
N ARG A 176 20.39 10.95 -16.03
CA ARG A 176 21.67 10.28 -15.71
C ARG A 176 21.98 10.18 -14.22
N HIS A 177 21.35 11.02 -13.40
CA HIS A 177 21.54 11.05 -11.94
C HIS A 177 20.67 10.02 -11.21
N VAL A 178 19.76 9.34 -11.90
CA VAL A 178 18.98 8.24 -11.32
C VAL A 178 19.62 6.92 -11.71
N THR A 179 19.97 6.13 -10.70
CA THR A 179 20.52 4.78 -10.87
C THR A 179 19.64 3.75 -10.18
N HIS A 180 19.74 2.50 -10.61
CA HIS A 180 18.96 1.40 -10.07
C HIS A 180 19.87 0.30 -9.56
N MET A 181 19.52 -0.25 -8.40
CA MET A 181 20.25 -1.35 -7.80
C MET A 181 19.29 -2.43 -7.32
N ARG A 182 19.67 -3.68 -7.57
CA ARG A 182 19.00 -4.81 -6.95
C ARG A 182 19.50 -4.97 -5.52
N VAL A 183 18.59 -4.96 -4.56
CA VAL A 183 18.86 -5.33 -3.17
C VAL A 183 17.58 -5.82 -2.51
N ASP A 184 17.67 -6.95 -1.82
CA ASP A 184 16.60 -7.42 -0.95
C ASP A 184 16.79 -6.75 0.42
N VAL A 185 16.24 -5.54 0.60
CA VAL A 185 16.44 -4.76 1.84
C VAL A 185 15.92 -5.53 3.04
N GLU A 186 16.79 -5.77 4.02
CA GLU A 186 16.46 -6.44 5.28
C GLU A 186 16.14 -5.42 6.37
N HIS A 187 16.99 -4.39 6.52
CA HIS A 187 16.83 -3.32 7.50
C HIS A 187 17.62 -2.07 7.11
N ILE A 188 17.35 -0.95 7.80
CA ILE A 188 18.10 0.30 7.73
C ILE A 188 18.92 0.41 9.00
N LYS A 189 20.23 0.57 8.87
CA LYS A 189 21.15 0.82 9.99
C LYS A 189 21.42 2.32 10.07
N ILE A 190 21.34 2.90 11.26
CA ILE A 190 21.71 4.29 11.52
C ILE A 190 23.10 4.33 12.15
N VAL A 191 23.96 5.20 11.63
CA VAL A 191 25.31 5.42 12.11
C VAL A 191 25.49 6.90 12.39
N ASP A 192 26.02 7.24 13.57
CA ASP A 192 26.47 8.61 13.86
C ASP A 192 27.74 8.89 13.06
N GLU A 193 27.64 9.79 12.10
CA GLU A 193 28.77 10.31 11.35
C GLU A 193 28.81 11.83 11.50
N PHE A 194 29.85 12.32 12.19
CA PHE A 194 30.05 13.74 12.45
C PHE A 194 28.91 14.41 13.23
N GLY A 195 28.20 13.68 14.09
CA GLY A 195 27.08 14.19 14.89
C GLY A 195 25.74 14.13 14.15
N GLU A 196 25.67 13.41 13.03
CA GLU A 196 24.45 13.22 12.26
C GLU A 196 24.08 11.74 12.12
N ASP A 197 22.79 11.43 12.27
CA ASP A 197 22.23 10.09 12.10
C ASP A 197 22.16 9.69 10.61
N ARG A 198 23.22 9.09 10.07
CA ARG A 198 23.31 8.70 8.66
C ARG A 198 22.72 7.31 8.39
N PRO A 199 21.74 7.18 7.47
CA PRO A 199 21.15 5.89 7.13
C PRO A 199 22.06 5.07 6.20
N ARG A 200 22.09 3.76 6.46
CA ARG A 200 22.72 2.75 5.61
C ARG A 200 21.75 1.62 5.36
N VAL A 201 21.47 1.33 4.09
CA VAL A 201 20.59 0.21 3.72
C VAL A 201 21.39 -1.09 3.77
N ILE A 202 20.88 -2.08 4.50
CA ILE A 202 21.48 -3.40 4.64
C ILE A 202 20.59 -4.44 3.94
N GLY A 203 21.20 -5.26 3.10
CA GLY A 203 20.53 -6.40 2.49
C GLY A 203 21.36 -7.05 1.39
N PRO A 204 21.06 -8.31 1.00
CA PRO A 204 21.82 -9.01 -0.01
C PRO A 204 21.50 -8.52 -1.43
N TYR A 205 22.56 -8.38 -2.22
CA TYR A 205 22.48 -8.51 -3.67
C TYR A 205 22.97 -9.91 -4.03
N THR A 206 22.05 -10.76 -4.49
CA THR A 206 22.31 -12.19 -4.70
C THR A 206 22.77 -12.87 -3.41
N ASN A 207 24.02 -13.33 -3.34
CA ASN A 207 24.60 -13.99 -2.16
C ASN A 207 25.56 -13.08 -1.38
N VAL A 208 25.66 -11.79 -1.73
CA VAL A 208 26.61 -10.85 -1.13
C VAL A 208 25.84 -9.77 -0.37
N GLN A 209 26.06 -9.70 0.94
CA GLN A 209 25.50 -8.64 1.78
C GLN A 209 26.04 -7.28 1.35
N GLN A 210 25.14 -6.31 1.17
CA GLN A 210 25.44 -4.92 0.84
C GLN A 210 25.22 -4.05 2.06
N GLU A 211 26.08 -3.03 2.21
CA GLU A 211 25.87 -1.91 3.11
C GLU A 211 25.99 -0.63 2.27
N ILE A 212 24.86 0.03 2.03
CA ILE A 212 24.75 1.14 1.09
C ILE A 212 24.56 2.44 1.88
N PRO A 213 25.57 3.34 1.94
CA PRO A 213 25.45 4.62 2.64
C PRO A 213 24.59 5.60 1.84
N LEU A 214 23.78 6.39 2.55
CA LEU A 214 22.82 7.33 1.94
C LEU A 214 22.74 8.62 2.77
N SER A 215 22.45 9.75 2.11
CA SER A 215 22.15 11.01 2.79
C SER A 215 20.73 11.03 3.37
N TYR A 216 19.79 10.43 2.63
CA TYR A 216 18.40 10.20 3.01
C TYR A 216 17.93 8.86 2.43
N VAL A 217 16.98 8.22 3.11
CA VAL A 217 16.29 7.03 2.58
C VAL A 217 14.79 7.21 2.65
N ILE A 218 14.11 7.01 1.52
CA ILE A 218 12.66 7.05 1.40
C ILE A 218 12.14 5.63 1.16
N VAL A 219 11.33 5.13 2.09
CA VAL A 219 10.72 3.80 2.06
C VAL A 219 9.39 3.87 1.32
N ALA A 220 9.36 3.33 0.10
CA ALA A 220 8.22 3.32 -0.80
C ALA A 220 7.85 1.89 -1.26
N VAL A 221 7.89 0.93 -0.33
CA VAL A 221 7.62 -0.50 -0.56
C VAL A 221 6.13 -0.88 -0.50
N GLY A 222 5.24 0.12 -0.52
CA GLY A 222 3.80 -0.04 -0.44
C GLY A 222 3.25 -0.03 0.99
N PHE A 223 1.97 -0.39 1.12
CA PHE A 223 1.19 -0.25 2.35
C PHE A 223 0.69 -1.59 2.87
N ASN A 224 0.31 -1.66 4.15
CA ASN A 224 -0.26 -2.85 4.76
C ASN A 224 -1.78 -2.92 4.54
N PRO A 225 -2.30 -3.70 3.57
CA PRO A 225 -3.73 -3.76 3.31
C PRO A 225 -4.51 -4.50 4.41
N TRP A 226 -3.82 -5.22 5.30
CA TRP A 226 -4.38 -5.91 6.46
C TRP A 226 -4.32 -5.07 7.75
N TRP A 227 -4.08 -3.77 7.67
CA TRP A 227 -3.95 -2.88 8.84
C TRP A 227 -5.12 -2.97 9.82
N PHE A 228 -6.34 -3.17 9.31
CA PHE A 228 -7.55 -3.23 10.12
C PHE A 228 -7.54 -4.40 11.12
N THR A 229 -6.71 -5.43 10.92
CA THR A 229 -6.62 -6.57 11.85
C THR A 229 -6.11 -6.17 13.23
N ASP A 230 -5.39 -5.04 13.32
CA ASP A 230 -4.90 -4.51 14.58
C ASP A 230 -6.07 -4.00 15.44
N CYS A 231 -7.09 -3.45 14.78
CA CYS A 231 -8.34 -2.98 15.38
C CYS A 231 -9.38 -4.09 15.60
N ILE A 232 -9.22 -5.29 15.03
CA ILE A 232 -10.16 -6.41 15.23
C ILE A 232 -9.90 -7.05 16.60
N HIS A 233 -10.97 -7.28 17.36
CA HIS A 233 -10.94 -7.96 18.65
C HIS A 233 -11.74 -9.26 18.66
N GLY A 234 -11.52 -10.08 19.69
CA GLY A 234 -12.20 -11.35 19.88
C GLY A 234 -11.66 -12.49 19.01
N PRO A 235 -12.43 -13.57 18.83
CA PRO A 235 -11.98 -14.79 18.15
C PRO A 235 -11.51 -14.59 16.70
N LEU A 236 -12.02 -13.57 16.01
CA LEU A 236 -11.65 -13.26 14.63
C LEU A 236 -10.20 -12.78 14.49
N LYS A 237 -9.64 -12.15 15.54
CA LYS A 237 -8.27 -11.59 15.49
C LYS A 237 -7.24 -12.68 15.20
N GLY A 238 -7.28 -13.78 15.95
CA GLY A 238 -6.32 -14.87 15.79
C GLY A 238 -6.36 -15.50 14.40
N PHE A 239 -7.55 -15.63 13.83
CA PHE A 239 -7.74 -16.16 12.48
C PHE A 239 -7.16 -15.23 11.40
N MET A 240 -7.32 -13.91 11.56
CA MET A 240 -6.85 -12.91 10.59
C MET A 240 -5.36 -12.56 10.72
N LEU A 241 -4.67 -12.94 11.81
CA LEU A 241 -3.24 -12.67 11.98
C LEU A 241 -2.34 -13.71 11.29
N ASP A 242 -2.86 -14.90 11.01
CA ASP A 242 -2.10 -15.95 10.35
C ASP A 242 -1.89 -15.66 8.84
N THR A 243 -0.64 -15.70 8.38
CA THR A 243 -0.29 -15.30 7.01
C THR A 243 -0.78 -16.29 5.96
N ASP A 244 -0.84 -17.58 6.26
CA ASP A 244 -1.34 -18.58 5.32
C ASP A 244 -2.86 -18.48 5.21
N HIS A 245 -3.55 -18.22 6.31
CA HIS A 245 -4.98 -17.91 6.29
C HIS A 245 -5.27 -16.62 5.51
N ARG A 246 -4.47 -15.56 5.63
CA ARG A 246 -4.65 -14.32 4.84
C ARG A 246 -4.65 -14.58 3.33
N LYS A 247 -3.73 -15.41 2.84
CA LYS A 247 -3.68 -15.77 1.41
C LYS A 247 -4.93 -16.54 0.97
N ILE A 248 -5.40 -17.46 1.82
CA ILE A 248 -6.63 -18.21 1.56
C ILE A 248 -7.82 -17.25 1.54
N LEU A 249 -7.89 -16.33 2.50
CA LEU A 249 -8.95 -15.32 2.57
C LEU A 249 -8.96 -14.42 1.33
N GLU A 250 -7.81 -13.86 0.93
CA GLU A 250 -7.70 -13.04 -0.28
C GLU A 250 -8.14 -13.77 -1.55
N ARG A 251 -7.88 -15.08 -1.64
CA ARG A 251 -8.27 -15.91 -2.78
C ARG A 251 -9.78 -16.21 -2.77
N ASP A 252 -10.36 -16.35 -1.59
CA ASP A 252 -11.72 -16.83 -1.41
C ASP A 252 -12.72 -15.69 -1.15
N ILE A 253 -12.30 -14.40 -1.23
CA ILE A 253 -13.20 -13.23 -1.15
C ILE A 253 -14.41 -13.44 -2.06
N GLU A 254 -15.60 -13.23 -1.50
CA GLU A 254 -16.87 -13.48 -2.15
C GLU A 254 -17.20 -12.43 -3.23
N TYR A 255 -18.21 -12.72 -4.05
CA TYR A 255 -18.62 -11.85 -5.16
C TYR A 255 -19.01 -10.44 -4.69
N ASP A 256 -19.60 -10.33 -3.49
CA ASP A 256 -19.97 -9.07 -2.87
C ASP A 256 -18.80 -8.31 -2.23
N LEU A 257 -17.56 -8.80 -2.41
CA LEU A 257 -16.31 -8.26 -1.88
C LEU A 257 -16.13 -8.48 -0.37
N SER A 258 -16.91 -9.38 0.23
CA SER A 258 -16.77 -9.77 1.63
C SER A 258 -15.77 -10.91 1.84
N LEU A 259 -15.17 -10.96 3.04
CA LEU A 259 -14.47 -12.17 3.46
C LEU A 259 -15.46 -13.35 3.49
N PRO A 260 -14.98 -14.59 3.25
CA PRO A 260 -15.81 -15.80 3.26
C PRO A 260 -16.77 -15.87 4.45
N SER A 261 -18.07 -15.84 4.18
CA SER A 261 -19.15 -15.76 5.17
C SER A 261 -19.24 -16.98 6.09
N ARG A 262 -18.68 -18.12 5.66
CA ARG A 262 -18.57 -19.33 6.51
C ARG A 262 -17.51 -19.19 7.59
N GLN A 263 -16.57 -18.26 7.44
CA GLN A 263 -15.45 -18.03 8.35
C GLN A 263 -15.62 -16.72 9.13
N VAL A 264 -16.25 -15.71 8.52
CA VAL A 264 -16.42 -14.37 9.09
C VAL A 264 -17.89 -13.97 9.04
N SER A 265 -18.47 -13.74 10.21
CA SER A 265 -19.82 -13.20 10.37
C SER A 265 -19.82 -12.15 11.49
N PRO A 266 -20.51 -11.02 11.33
CA PRO A 266 -21.30 -10.58 10.16
C PRO A 266 -20.43 -10.25 8.93
N LYS A 267 -21.02 -9.87 7.79
CA LYS A 267 -20.26 -9.58 6.56
C LYS A 267 -19.22 -8.48 6.76
N LEU A 268 -17.97 -8.77 6.40
CA LEU A 268 -16.84 -7.85 6.41
C LEU A 268 -16.35 -7.63 4.98
N PHE A 269 -16.67 -6.48 4.40
CA PHE A 269 -16.27 -6.11 3.04
C PHE A 269 -14.85 -5.54 3.02
N VAL A 270 -14.01 -6.09 2.15
CA VAL A 270 -12.58 -5.80 2.03
C VAL A 270 -12.16 -5.60 0.57
N PRO A 271 -12.72 -4.59 -0.13
CA PRO A 271 -12.44 -4.36 -1.55
C PRO A 271 -10.94 -4.18 -1.85
N MET A 272 -10.16 -3.63 -0.90
CA MET A 272 -8.70 -3.49 -1.04
C MET A 272 -7.94 -4.83 -1.14
N LEU A 273 -8.55 -5.93 -0.70
CA LEU A 273 -7.99 -7.28 -0.74
C LEU A 273 -8.52 -8.10 -1.93
N ALA A 274 -9.54 -7.61 -2.64
CA ALA A 274 -10.29 -8.38 -3.62
C ALA A 274 -9.61 -8.52 -5.00
N GLY A 275 -8.38 -7.99 -5.16
CA GLY A 275 -7.64 -7.98 -6.42
C GLY A 275 -7.55 -9.36 -7.09
N TYR A 276 -7.13 -10.37 -6.33
CA TYR A 276 -6.95 -11.73 -6.85
C TYR A 276 -8.27 -12.47 -7.08
N ALA A 277 -9.21 -12.39 -6.12
CA ALA A 277 -10.47 -13.12 -6.20
C ALA A 277 -11.42 -12.54 -7.25
N GLN A 278 -11.58 -11.21 -7.25
CA GLN A 278 -12.71 -10.54 -7.90
C GLN A 278 -12.29 -9.63 -9.05
N GLY A 279 -11.11 -9.01 -8.99
CA GLY A 279 -10.61 -8.18 -10.08
C GLY A 279 -9.61 -7.14 -9.62
N PRO A 280 -8.60 -6.80 -10.46
CA PRO A 280 -7.53 -5.87 -10.09
C PRO A 280 -7.99 -4.42 -9.94
N GLY A 281 -9.21 -4.08 -10.37
CA GLY A 281 -9.81 -2.76 -10.18
C GLY A 281 -10.38 -2.50 -8.80
N PHE A 282 -10.84 -3.53 -8.07
CA PHE A 282 -11.51 -3.35 -6.77
C PHE A 282 -10.64 -2.69 -5.70
N PRO A 283 -9.32 -2.94 -5.64
CA PRO A 283 -8.46 -2.27 -4.66
C PRO A 283 -8.17 -0.80 -4.96
N ASN A 284 -8.57 -0.27 -6.12
CA ASN A 284 -8.24 1.08 -6.56
C ASN A 284 -9.46 1.80 -7.15
N LEU A 285 -9.23 2.92 -7.83
CA LEU A 285 -10.29 3.82 -8.31
C LEU A 285 -10.92 3.35 -9.64
N SER A 286 -10.48 2.23 -10.21
CA SER A 286 -10.82 1.85 -11.59
C SER A 286 -12.27 1.43 -11.80
N CYS A 287 -12.92 0.88 -10.77
CA CYS A 287 -14.28 0.33 -10.89
C CYS A 287 -15.17 0.61 -9.67
N LEU A 288 -15.13 1.85 -9.14
CA LEU A 288 -15.89 2.24 -7.94
C LEU A 288 -17.41 2.03 -8.07
N GLY A 289 -17.97 2.14 -9.29
CA GLY A 289 -19.37 1.82 -9.56
C GLY A 289 -19.68 0.34 -9.29
N ASN A 290 -18.93 -0.56 -9.92
CA ASN A 290 -19.05 -2.02 -9.72
C ASN A 290 -18.79 -2.41 -8.25
N LEU A 291 -17.85 -1.75 -7.58
CA LEU A 291 -17.59 -1.93 -6.15
C LEU A 291 -18.86 -1.62 -5.34
N SER A 292 -19.47 -0.46 -5.57
CA SER A 292 -20.69 -0.08 -4.86
C SER A 292 -21.86 -1.00 -5.15
N ASP A 293 -22.05 -1.42 -6.41
CA ASP A 293 -23.13 -2.31 -6.81
C ASP A 293 -23.02 -3.68 -6.13
N ARG A 294 -21.81 -4.24 -6.03
CA ARG A 294 -21.57 -5.55 -5.40
C ARG A 294 -21.82 -5.52 -3.88
N ILE A 295 -21.32 -4.49 -3.19
CA ILE A 295 -21.50 -4.37 -1.74
C ILE A 295 -22.96 -4.07 -1.41
N LEU A 296 -23.59 -3.10 -2.08
CA LEU A 296 -24.97 -2.72 -1.79
C LEU A 296 -25.97 -3.78 -2.25
N GLY A 297 -25.68 -4.47 -3.36
CA GLY A 297 -26.47 -5.59 -3.85
C GLY A 297 -26.62 -6.72 -2.84
N ALA A 298 -25.66 -6.89 -1.92
CA ALA A 298 -25.75 -7.85 -0.82
C ALA A 298 -26.88 -7.54 0.19
N TYR A 299 -27.39 -6.30 0.20
CA TYR A 299 -28.44 -5.82 1.09
C TYR A 299 -29.77 -5.53 0.38
N VAL A 300 -29.78 -5.56 -0.95
CA VAL A 300 -31.02 -5.45 -1.72
C VAL A 300 -31.59 -6.85 -1.87
N THR A 301 -32.66 -7.16 -1.14
CA THR A 301 -33.45 -8.36 -1.43
C THR A 301 -33.94 -8.27 -2.87
N ALA A 302 -33.69 -9.32 -3.67
CA ALA A 302 -34.36 -9.47 -4.96
C ALA A 302 -35.88 -9.30 -4.76
N PRO A 303 -36.57 -8.53 -5.62
CA PRO A 303 -38.02 -8.30 -5.49
C PRO A 303 -38.83 -9.59 -5.52
#